data_AF-A0AAV6XNW2-F1
#
_entry.id   AF-A0AAV6XNW2-F1
#
_cell.length_a   1.000
_cell.length_b   1.000
_cell.length_c   1.000
_cell.angle_alpha   90.00
_cell.angle_beta   90.00
_cell.angle_gamma   90.00
#
_symmetry.space_group_name_H-M   'P 1'
#
loop_
_entity.id
_entity.type
_entity.pdbx_description
1 polymer ?
#
loop_
_entity_poly.entity_id
_entity_poly.type
_entity_poly.pdbx_seq_one_letter_code
_entity_poly.pdbx_strand_id
1 'polypeptide(L)'
;MCIDRPYMFLTLLVPGPKSPGRSLDVYLQPLINELKTLWDVGVETYDVAKKQNFQMKAALMWTVSDFPAYGMLSGWSTHGKLACPYCMNEIKSFRLKHGGKPCFFDCHGQFLPLDHPYRYQKDNFTKGRIERDETVIRSTGDELEEEISLLPNIEFGRTKEKERIEGFGESHNWLKRSIFWDLPYWKTNLIRHNLDVMHIEKNVFDNVFNTVMDVKGKTKDNVKAHLDLQNICNRRNLELNEVNGKHIKPKASYTLTKDERHTVLKWIKDLRLPDGYASNLGRCVNLDDYSMHGMKSHDCHVFMERLIPLAFRDLLPESVWNGLTELSQFFRALCSTVLSESDMKTLEENIVITLSPLEEVYQEPSSSNLARVVLDHELDNIDILTDVHRQEEEVNPDELHPQGMELEQEDESDELEEGFVEPNDEQLVEEESGDEDDLTFSDSSSGN
;
A
#
# COMPACT_ATOMS: atom_id res chain seq x y z
N MET A 1 13.93 -20.21 22.47
CA MET A 1 12.49 -20.47 22.61
C MET A 1 12.21 -21.71 21.78
N CYS A 2 11.77 -22.81 22.38
CA CYS A 2 11.18 -23.91 21.62
C CYS A 2 9.70 -23.86 21.92
N ILE A 3 9.00 -23.11 21.09
CA ILE A 3 7.57 -22.96 21.10
C ILE A 3 7.15 -23.59 19.78
N ASP A 4 6.30 -24.63 19.81
CA ASP A 4 5.83 -25.25 18.55
C ASP A 4 5.25 -24.16 17.65
N ARG A 5 5.51 -24.23 16.34
CA ARG A 5 5.06 -23.26 15.29
C ARG A 5 3.69 -22.60 15.54
N PRO A 6 2.60 -23.30 15.93
CA PRO A 6 1.31 -22.66 16.17
C PRO A 6 1.22 -21.72 17.40
N TYR A 7 2.29 -21.60 18.21
CA TYR A 7 2.30 -20.81 19.44
C TYR A 7 3.30 -19.65 19.42
N MET A 8 3.94 -19.35 18.28
CA MET A 8 4.83 -18.18 18.12
C MET A 8 4.07 -16.86 17.93
N PHE A 9 3.00 -16.66 18.71
CA PHE A 9 2.24 -15.43 18.68
C PHE A 9 2.48 -14.64 19.96
N LEU A 10 3.27 -13.56 19.87
CA LEU A 10 3.22 -12.52 20.90
C LEU A 10 1.91 -11.73 20.71
N THR A 11 0.82 -12.25 21.27
CA THR A 11 -0.49 -11.60 21.12
C THR A 11 -0.56 -10.36 22.00
N LEU A 12 -0.52 -9.18 21.38
CA LEU A 12 -0.85 -7.93 22.04
C LEU A 12 -2.37 -7.71 21.98
N LEU A 13 -3.07 -8.00 23.09
CA LEU A 13 -4.48 -7.69 23.21
C LEU A 13 -4.67 -6.19 23.44
N VAL A 14 -5.16 -5.48 22.43
CA VAL A 14 -5.59 -4.08 22.53
C VAL A 14 -7.07 -4.06 22.94
N PRO A 15 -7.42 -3.69 24.19
CA PRO A 15 -8.80 -3.73 24.66
C PRO A 15 -9.63 -2.57 24.09
N GLY A 16 -10.82 -2.89 23.57
CA GLY A 16 -11.88 -1.93 23.26
C GLY A 16 -12.41 -2.02 21.82
N PRO A 17 -13.59 -1.42 21.54
CA PRO A 17 -14.24 -1.49 20.23
C PRO A 17 -13.64 -0.51 19.20
N LYS A 18 -12.56 0.22 19.53
CA LYS A 18 -12.01 1.31 18.72
C LYS A 18 -10.52 1.08 18.47
N SER A 19 -10.05 1.52 17.30
CA SER A 19 -8.63 1.52 16.95
C SER A 19 -7.81 2.30 18.00
N PRO A 20 -6.64 1.79 18.43
CA PRO A 20 -5.78 2.49 19.40
C PRO A 20 -5.19 3.79 18.82
N GLY A 21 -5.15 3.93 17.49
CA GLY A 21 -4.66 5.12 16.80
C GLY A 21 -3.28 5.55 17.31
N ARG A 22 -3.17 6.80 17.76
CA ARG A 22 -1.91 7.35 18.31
C ARG A 22 -1.46 6.61 19.58
N SER A 23 -2.37 6.02 20.35
CA SER A 23 -2.09 5.35 21.62
C SER A 23 -1.53 3.93 21.47
N LEU A 24 -1.31 3.44 20.24
CA LEU A 24 -0.71 2.12 20.00
C LEU A 24 0.62 1.93 20.75
N ASP A 25 1.42 3.01 20.85
CA ASP A 25 2.73 2.97 21.52
C ASP A 25 2.64 2.59 22.99
N VAL A 26 1.55 2.92 23.68
CA VAL A 26 1.33 2.54 25.08
C VAL A 26 1.30 1.02 25.21
N TYR A 27 0.68 0.34 24.24
CA TYR A 27 0.59 -1.11 24.21
C TYR A 27 1.91 -1.76 23.79
N LEU A 28 2.75 -1.08 23.00
CA LEU A 28 4.05 -1.57 22.56
C LEU A 28 5.18 -1.38 23.60
N GLN A 29 4.96 -0.61 24.67
CA GLN A 29 5.99 -0.38 25.70
C GLN A 29 6.63 -1.66 26.28
N PRO A 30 5.88 -2.72 26.64
CA PRO A 30 6.48 -3.96 27.13
C PRO A 30 7.41 -4.60 26.10
N LEU A 31 6.96 -4.67 24.84
CA LEU A 31 7.75 -5.20 23.73
C LEU A 31 9.07 -4.43 23.55
N ILE A 32 9.01 -3.09 23.55
CA ILE A 32 10.21 -2.25 23.40
C ILE A 32 11.19 -2.46 24.56
N ASN A 33 10.71 -2.62 25.79
CA ASN A 33 11.56 -2.90 26.94
C ASN A 33 12.25 -4.27 26.85
N GLU A 34 11.54 -5.29 26.38
CA GLU A 34 12.09 -6.63 26.14
C GLU A 34 13.12 -6.61 25.02
N LEU A 35 12.84 -5.92 23.89
CA LEU A 35 13.77 -5.76 22.77
C LEU A 35 15.06 -5.03 23.18
N LYS A 36 14.98 -4.00 24.03
CA LYS A 36 16.17 -3.34 24.61
C LYS A 36 16.99 -4.32 25.46
N THR A 37 16.32 -5.11 26.30
CA THR A 37 16.98 -6.11 27.15
C THR A 37 17.69 -7.16 26.30
N LEU A 38 17.03 -7.66 25.25
CA LEU A 38 17.56 -8.62 24.30
C LEU A 38 18.77 -8.08 23.53
N TRP A 39 18.75 -6.80 23.15
CA TRP A 39 19.86 -6.17 22.45
C TRP A 39 21.08 -5.90 23.34
N ASP A 40 20.87 -5.24 24.48
CA ASP A 40 21.96 -4.74 25.33
C ASP A 40 22.65 -5.89 26.07
N VAL A 41 21.87 -6.68 26.82
CA VAL A 41 22.38 -7.72 27.73
C VAL A 41 22.15 -9.12 27.17
N GLY A 42 21.02 -9.34 26.50
CA GLY A 42 20.53 -10.66 26.10
C GLY A 42 19.85 -11.42 27.25
N VAL A 43 19.32 -12.61 26.94
CA VAL A 43 18.67 -13.51 27.90
C VAL A 43 19.26 -14.92 27.79
N GLU A 44 19.56 -15.54 28.93
CA GLU A 44 20.02 -16.94 28.95
C GLU A 44 18.93 -17.85 28.38
N THR A 45 19.24 -18.52 27.28
CA THR A 45 18.29 -19.35 26.52
C THR A 45 18.89 -20.72 26.27
N TYR A 46 18.08 -21.75 26.41
CA TYR A 46 18.50 -23.13 26.13
C TYR A 46 18.37 -23.46 24.64
N ASP A 47 19.48 -23.85 24.02
CA ASP A 47 19.51 -24.41 22.66
C ASP A 47 19.24 -25.92 22.75
N VAL A 48 18.10 -26.37 22.22
CA VAL A 48 17.69 -27.79 22.25
C VAL A 48 18.57 -28.65 21.34
N ALA A 49 19.04 -28.13 20.21
CA ALA A 49 19.87 -28.87 19.27
C ALA A 49 21.27 -29.12 19.86
N LYS A 50 21.88 -28.09 20.47
CA LYS A 50 23.21 -28.17 21.11
C LYS A 50 23.16 -28.61 22.57
N LYS A 51 21.97 -28.70 23.17
CA LYS A 51 21.73 -29.08 24.58
C LYS A 51 22.50 -28.23 25.59
N GLN A 52 22.67 -26.94 25.32
CA GLN A 52 23.41 -26.02 26.17
C GLN A 52 22.73 -24.65 26.24
N ASN A 53 23.00 -23.91 27.32
CA ASN A 53 22.58 -22.52 27.40
C ASN A 53 23.49 -21.63 26.56
N PHE A 54 22.91 -20.62 25.93
CA PHE A 54 23.62 -19.52 25.29
C PHE A 54 22.97 -18.19 25.67
N GLN A 55 23.73 -17.11 25.52
CA GLN A 55 23.20 -15.77 25.71
C GLN A 55 22.50 -15.33 24.42
N MET A 56 21.17 -15.39 24.39
CA MET A 56 20.40 -14.99 23.22
C MET A 56 20.30 -13.47 23.16
N LYS A 57 20.67 -12.91 22.02
CA LYS A 57 20.38 -11.51 21.65
C LYS A 57 19.44 -11.49 20.46
N ALA A 58 18.59 -10.48 20.40
CA ALA A 58 17.65 -10.29 19.30
C ALA A 58 17.49 -8.80 19.00
N ALA A 59 17.17 -8.50 17.75
CA ALA A 59 16.85 -7.16 17.28
C ALA A 59 15.60 -7.22 16.39
N LEU A 60 14.77 -6.19 16.45
CA LEU A 60 13.65 -6.02 15.53
C LEU A 60 14.19 -5.48 14.19
N MET A 61 14.01 -6.25 13.12
CA MET A 61 14.48 -5.86 11.79
C MET A 61 13.54 -4.83 11.13
N TRP A 62 12.25 -5.13 11.05
CA TRP A 62 11.20 -4.23 10.56
C TRP A 62 9.83 -4.68 11.09
N THR A 63 8.82 -3.83 10.91
CA THR A 63 7.41 -4.22 11.11
C THR A 63 6.75 -4.48 9.76
N VAL A 64 5.86 -5.47 9.63
CA VAL A 64 5.02 -5.63 8.42
C VAL A 64 3.59 -5.21 8.76
N SER A 65 2.98 -4.36 7.93
CA SER A 65 1.64 -3.84 8.21
C SER A 65 0.95 -3.30 6.95
N ASP A 66 -0.38 -3.18 6.95
CA ASP A 66 -1.06 -2.42 5.91
C ASP A 66 -0.74 -0.91 6.01
N PHE A 67 -1.05 -0.13 4.96
CA PHE A 67 -0.68 1.29 4.92
C PHE A 67 -1.34 2.14 6.04
N PRO A 68 -2.60 1.92 6.43
CA PRO A 68 -3.15 2.56 7.62
C PRO A 68 -2.37 2.23 8.92
N ALA A 69 -2.03 0.98 9.17
CA ALA A 69 -1.28 0.56 10.36
C ALA A 69 0.17 1.04 10.33
N TYR A 70 0.79 1.12 9.16
CA TYR A 70 2.09 1.78 8.96
C TYR A 70 2.09 3.17 9.63
N GLY A 71 1.03 3.95 9.43
CA GLY A 71 0.95 5.30 10.01
C GLY A 71 0.84 5.31 11.53
N MET A 72 0.23 4.29 12.12
CA MET A 72 0.18 4.12 13.57
C MET A 72 1.53 3.70 14.15
N LEU A 73 2.29 2.84 13.45
CA LEU A 73 3.59 2.32 13.88
C LEU A 73 4.71 3.34 13.69
N SER A 74 4.78 3.99 12.53
CA SER A 74 5.82 4.97 12.20
C SER A 74 5.61 6.33 12.88
N GLY A 75 4.35 6.68 13.13
CA GLY A 75 3.97 8.04 13.55
C GLY A 75 3.84 9.02 12.39
N TRP A 76 4.07 8.60 11.13
CA TRP A 76 3.81 9.40 9.94
C TRP A 76 2.36 9.20 9.48
N SER A 77 1.63 10.29 9.20
CA SER A 77 0.28 10.16 8.66
C SER A 77 0.31 9.61 7.23
N THR A 78 -0.43 8.53 7.00
CA THR A 78 -0.64 7.94 5.67
C THR A 78 -1.80 8.58 4.90
N HIS A 79 -2.31 9.70 5.42
CA HIS A 79 -3.39 10.47 4.80
C HIS A 79 -2.90 11.82 4.31
N GLY A 80 -3.52 12.32 3.25
CA GLY A 80 -3.24 13.65 2.70
C GLY A 80 -2.26 13.63 1.53
N LYS A 81 -1.72 14.82 1.21
CA LYS A 81 -0.76 15.01 0.11
C LYS A 81 0.63 14.46 0.45
N LEU A 82 1.00 14.53 1.73
CA LEU A 82 2.29 14.08 2.24
C LEU A 82 2.22 12.63 2.75
N ALA A 83 1.39 11.79 2.12
CA ALA A 83 1.13 10.44 2.63
C ALA A 83 2.36 9.52 2.55
N CYS A 84 3.24 9.73 1.57
CA CYS A 84 4.45 8.92 1.41
C CYS A 84 5.48 9.29 2.48
N PRO A 85 5.91 8.34 3.34
CA PRO A 85 6.88 8.57 4.40
C PRO A 85 8.33 8.67 3.88
N TYR A 86 8.59 8.21 2.66
CA TYR A 86 9.93 8.27 2.05
C TYR A 86 10.10 9.52 1.19
N CYS A 87 9.13 9.84 0.34
CA CYS A 87 9.15 11.05 -0.49
C CYS A 87 8.84 12.32 0.32
N MET A 88 8.21 12.18 1.50
CA MET A 88 7.91 13.26 2.43
C MET A 88 7.25 14.49 1.78
N ASN A 89 7.83 15.67 1.96
CA ASN A 89 7.40 16.96 1.40
C ASN A 89 7.92 17.23 -0.01
N GLU A 90 8.79 16.37 -0.55
CA GLU A 90 9.35 16.50 -1.90
C GLU A 90 8.37 15.98 -2.97
N ILE A 91 7.37 15.19 -2.58
CA ILE A 91 6.37 14.67 -3.53
C ILE A 91 5.41 15.77 -4.00
N LYS A 92 5.31 15.93 -5.32
CA LYS A 92 4.48 16.97 -5.98
C LYS A 92 2.98 16.65 -6.04
N SER A 93 2.47 15.91 -5.06
CA SER A 93 1.06 15.53 -5.01
C SER A 93 0.16 16.76 -4.84
N PHE A 94 -1.09 16.65 -5.25
CA PHE A 94 -2.05 17.76 -5.20
C PHE A 94 -3.44 17.28 -4.79
N ARG A 95 -4.37 18.21 -4.55
CA ARG A 95 -5.74 17.86 -4.17
C ARG A 95 -6.63 18.08 -5.39
N LEU A 96 -7.43 17.06 -5.72
CA LEU A 96 -8.40 17.14 -6.81
C LEU A 96 -9.44 18.22 -6.50
N LYS A 97 -9.77 19.01 -7.52
CA LYS A 97 -10.68 20.15 -7.38
C LYS A 97 -12.12 19.69 -7.18
N HIS A 98 -12.54 18.66 -7.91
CA HIS A 98 -13.90 18.13 -7.87
C HIS A 98 -14.00 16.87 -6.99
N GLY A 99 -13.01 15.98 -7.07
CA GLY A 99 -12.92 14.78 -6.25
C GLY A 99 -12.56 15.05 -4.79
N GLY A 100 -11.88 16.15 -4.49
CA GLY A 100 -11.51 16.56 -3.13
C GLY A 100 -10.48 15.66 -2.44
N LYS A 101 -9.97 14.62 -3.11
CA LYS A 101 -8.97 13.69 -2.57
C LYS A 101 -7.55 14.14 -2.92
N PRO A 102 -6.54 13.77 -2.11
CA PRO A 102 -5.15 13.78 -2.57
C PRO A 102 -5.05 12.99 -3.88
N CYS A 103 -4.17 13.43 -4.76
CA CYS A 103 -3.93 12.86 -6.06
C CYS A 103 -2.43 12.79 -6.28
N PHE A 104 -2.05 11.61 -6.72
CA PHE A 104 -0.70 11.24 -7.05
C PHE A 104 -0.66 10.88 -8.55
N PHE A 105 -1.23 11.70 -9.43
CA PHE A 105 -1.02 11.57 -10.87
C PHE A 105 0.28 12.27 -11.32
N ASP A 106 1.04 11.68 -12.25
CA ASP A 106 2.22 12.27 -12.90
C ASP A 106 3.32 12.75 -11.92
N CYS A 107 3.44 12.00 -10.83
CA CYS A 107 4.48 12.10 -9.79
C CYS A 107 5.75 11.35 -10.08
N HIS A 108 5.53 10.11 -10.53
CA HIS A 108 6.55 9.09 -10.67
C HIS A 108 7.54 9.44 -11.78
N GLY A 109 7.20 10.40 -12.64
CA GLY A 109 8.09 10.92 -13.66
C GLY A 109 9.45 11.40 -13.12
N GLN A 110 9.53 11.82 -11.85
CA GLN A 110 10.80 12.21 -11.23
C GLN A 110 11.75 11.02 -10.98
N PHE A 111 11.20 9.81 -10.89
CA PHE A 111 11.95 8.56 -10.74
C PHE A 111 12.33 7.92 -12.08
N LEU A 112 11.82 8.44 -13.20
CA LEU A 112 12.23 7.99 -14.53
C LEU A 112 13.67 8.46 -14.85
N PRO A 113 14.44 7.68 -15.63
CA PRO A 113 15.73 8.13 -16.15
C PRO A 113 15.63 9.52 -16.81
N LEU A 114 16.65 10.37 -16.62
CA LEU A 114 16.63 11.78 -17.07
C LEU A 114 16.36 11.94 -18.58
N ASP A 115 16.76 10.97 -19.39
CA ASP A 115 16.58 10.93 -20.84
C ASP A 115 15.31 10.17 -21.28
N HIS A 116 14.51 9.66 -20.34
CA HIS A 116 13.33 8.86 -20.65
C HIS A 116 12.25 9.70 -21.39
N PRO A 117 11.69 9.23 -22.53
CA PRO A 117 10.74 9.99 -23.34
C PRO A 117 9.49 10.48 -22.57
N TYR A 118 8.97 9.68 -21.63
CA TYR A 118 7.78 10.05 -20.83
C TYR A 118 7.96 11.36 -20.06
N ARG A 119 9.19 11.70 -19.63
CA ARG A 119 9.47 12.98 -18.94
C ARG A 119 9.17 14.21 -19.79
N TYR A 120 9.12 14.07 -21.11
CA TYR A 120 8.97 15.18 -22.05
C TYR A 120 7.60 15.24 -22.73
N GLN A 121 6.67 14.36 -22.35
CA GLN A 121 5.34 14.27 -22.97
C GLN A 121 4.34 15.26 -22.33
N LYS A 122 3.98 16.31 -23.08
CA LYS A 122 3.12 17.40 -22.61
C LYS A 122 1.61 17.13 -22.70
N ASP A 123 1.22 16.11 -23.45
CA ASP A 123 -0.18 15.83 -23.79
C ASP A 123 -0.72 14.55 -23.16
N ASN A 124 0.16 13.58 -22.88
CA ASN A 124 -0.22 12.26 -22.36
C ASN A 124 -0.42 12.25 -20.83
N PHE A 125 0.32 13.10 -20.10
CA PHE A 125 0.26 13.24 -18.64
C PHE A 125 -0.35 14.59 -18.23
N THR A 126 0.27 15.33 -17.31
CA THR A 126 -0.20 16.67 -16.92
C THR A 126 -0.03 17.66 -18.07
N LYS A 127 -1.12 18.33 -18.42
CA LYS A 127 -1.16 19.22 -19.59
C LYS A 127 -0.10 20.31 -19.53
N GLY A 128 0.75 20.35 -20.56
CA GLY A 128 1.79 21.37 -20.70
C GLY A 128 2.98 21.22 -19.73
N ARG A 129 3.02 20.17 -18.90
CA ARG A 129 4.13 19.89 -17.99
C ARG A 129 5.17 19.00 -18.67
N ILE A 130 6.42 19.17 -18.27
CA ILE A 130 7.52 18.23 -18.50
C ILE A 130 8.23 18.04 -17.16
N GLU A 131 8.82 16.88 -16.96
CA GLU A 131 9.51 16.53 -15.72
C GLU A 131 11.02 16.67 -15.90
N ARG A 132 11.62 17.60 -15.15
CA ARG A 132 13.05 17.93 -15.21
C ARG A 132 13.77 17.72 -13.89
N ASP A 133 13.03 17.44 -12.84
CA ASP A 133 13.58 17.36 -11.49
C ASP A 133 14.31 16.03 -11.32
N GLU A 134 15.37 16.07 -10.53
CA GLU A 134 16.13 14.87 -10.19
C GLU A 134 15.31 14.01 -9.21
N THR A 135 15.73 12.75 -9.06
CA THR A 135 15.10 11.86 -8.08
C THR A 135 15.29 12.42 -6.66
N VAL A 136 14.37 12.08 -5.77
CA VAL A 136 14.40 12.53 -4.37
C VAL A 136 15.50 11.77 -3.63
N ILE A 137 16.36 12.48 -2.90
CA ILE A 137 17.36 11.87 -2.02
C ILE A 137 16.67 11.49 -0.71
N ARG A 138 16.75 10.21 -0.33
CA ARG A 138 16.17 9.71 0.91
C ARG A 138 16.95 10.25 2.12
N SER A 139 16.21 10.63 3.15
CA SER A 139 16.80 10.94 4.45
C SER A 139 17.44 9.69 5.04
N THR A 140 18.67 9.86 5.52
CA THR A 140 19.37 8.85 6.29
C THR A 140 18.70 8.63 7.65
N GLY A 141 18.99 7.50 8.28
CA GLY A 141 18.45 7.22 9.61
C GLY A 141 18.86 8.21 10.69
N ASP A 142 20.07 8.78 10.59
CA ASP A 142 20.53 9.82 11.50
C ASP A 142 19.79 11.14 11.27
N GLU A 143 19.56 11.55 10.02
CA GLU A 143 18.77 12.75 9.69
C GLU A 143 17.32 12.62 10.19
N LEU A 144 16.72 11.43 10.03
CA LEU A 144 15.39 11.14 10.56
C LEU A 144 15.37 11.17 12.09
N GLU A 145 16.38 10.60 12.76
CA GLU A 145 16.49 10.66 14.23
C GLU A 145 16.57 12.11 14.71
N GLU A 146 17.36 12.96 14.05
CA GLU A 146 17.47 14.38 14.36
C GLU A 146 16.11 15.09 14.21
N GLU A 147 15.43 14.92 13.07
CA GLU A 147 14.10 15.50 12.84
C GLU A 147 13.09 15.05 13.90
N ILE A 148 13.06 13.74 14.19
CA ILE A 148 12.10 13.13 15.11
C ILE A 148 12.39 13.52 16.56
N SER A 149 13.65 13.78 16.91
CA SER A 149 14.05 14.25 18.25
C SER A 149 13.51 15.65 18.56
N LEU A 150 13.19 16.45 17.53
CA LEU A 150 12.61 17.78 17.66
C LEU A 150 11.09 17.76 17.82
N LEU A 151 10.45 16.62 17.55
CA LEU A 151 9.00 16.49 17.70
C LEU A 151 8.61 16.58 19.19
N PRO A 152 7.48 17.24 19.51
CA PRO A 152 7.02 17.32 20.89
C PRO A 152 6.66 15.93 21.42
N ASN A 153 6.99 15.66 22.68
CA ASN A 153 6.49 14.48 23.38
C ASN A 153 4.97 14.61 23.57
N ILE A 154 4.22 13.74 22.90
CA ILE A 154 2.77 13.69 23.02
C ILE A 154 2.40 12.77 24.18
N GLU A 155 1.81 13.31 25.25
CA GLU A 155 1.23 12.50 26.32
C GLU A 155 0.00 11.74 25.81
N PHE A 156 0.12 10.43 25.59
CA PHE A 156 -1.00 9.57 25.21
C PHE A 156 -2.00 9.40 26.37
N GLY A 157 -3.29 9.27 26.06
CA GLY A 157 -4.35 9.01 27.05
C GLY A 157 -5.01 10.25 27.69
N ARG A 158 -4.64 11.48 27.29
CA ARG A 158 -5.38 12.70 27.62
C ARG A 158 -6.09 13.24 26.38
N THR A 159 -7.24 13.89 26.59
CA THR A 159 -8.29 14.35 25.64
C THR A 159 -7.85 15.29 24.49
N LYS A 160 -6.55 15.38 24.17
CA LYS A 160 -5.99 16.23 23.12
C LYS A 160 -5.68 15.47 21.82
N GLU A 161 -6.57 14.57 21.39
CA GLU A 161 -6.45 13.89 20.08
C GLU A 161 -6.41 14.87 18.88
N LYS A 162 -6.77 16.13 19.11
CA LYS A 162 -6.88 17.18 18.08
C LYS A 162 -5.67 18.09 17.93
N GLU A 163 -4.70 18.08 18.84
CA GLU A 163 -3.49 18.89 18.66
C GLU A 163 -2.63 18.26 17.56
N ARG A 164 -2.37 19.06 16.53
CA ARG A 164 -1.46 18.74 15.42
C ARG A 164 -0.13 19.42 15.70
N ILE A 165 0.95 18.74 15.33
CA ILE A 165 2.29 19.32 15.37
C ILE A 165 2.32 20.47 14.36
N GLU A 166 2.96 21.58 14.75
CA GLU A 166 3.11 22.76 13.89
C GLU A 166 3.81 22.36 12.58
N GLY A 167 3.24 22.71 11.43
CA GLY A 167 3.72 22.28 10.11
C GLY A 167 3.05 21.01 9.55
N PHE A 168 2.21 20.33 10.33
CA PHE A 168 1.49 19.13 9.87
C PHE A 168 0.64 19.39 8.63
N GLY A 169 0.84 18.57 7.60
CA GLY A 169 0.14 18.62 6.31
C GLY A 169 0.66 19.70 5.36
N GLU A 170 1.68 20.46 5.77
CA GLU A 170 2.33 21.50 4.97
C GLU A 170 3.82 21.20 4.77
N SER A 171 4.59 21.15 5.85
CA SER A 171 6.04 20.85 5.82
C SER A 171 6.36 19.39 6.13
N HIS A 172 5.53 18.71 6.92
CA HIS A 172 5.71 17.30 7.27
C HIS A 172 4.37 16.61 7.53
N ASN A 173 4.35 15.29 7.70
CA ASN A 173 3.15 14.53 8.07
C ASN A 173 3.27 13.76 9.40
N TRP A 174 4.28 14.05 10.22
CA TRP A 174 4.39 13.50 11.58
C TRP A 174 3.19 13.80 12.47
N LEU A 175 2.64 12.75 13.08
CA LEU A 175 1.60 12.78 14.10
C LEU A 175 2.15 12.59 15.51
N LYS A 176 3.30 11.92 15.64
CA LYS A 176 4.00 11.61 16.89
C LYS A 176 5.43 11.17 16.59
N ARG A 177 6.30 11.18 17.61
CA ARG A 177 7.50 10.35 17.65
C ARG A 177 7.10 8.92 17.98
N SER A 178 7.42 7.97 17.12
CA SER A 178 7.15 6.54 17.36
C SER A 178 8.05 5.97 18.46
N ILE A 179 7.50 5.05 19.27
CA ILE A 179 8.23 4.35 20.32
C ILE A 179 9.38 3.48 19.79
N PHE A 180 9.36 3.05 18.53
CA PHE A 180 10.46 2.25 17.96
C PHE A 180 11.79 3.02 17.91
N TRP A 181 11.75 4.36 17.86
CA TRP A 181 12.95 5.21 17.98
C TRP A 181 13.62 5.18 19.35
N ASP A 182 13.04 4.47 20.32
CA ASP A 182 13.71 4.18 21.58
C ASP A 182 14.70 3.00 21.47
N LEU A 183 14.62 2.20 20.40
CA LEU A 183 15.56 1.11 20.16
C LEU A 183 16.88 1.71 19.63
N PRO A 184 18.03 1.37 20.23
CA PRO A 184 19.31 2.04 19.93
C PRO A 184 19.81 1.79 18.49
N TYR A 185 19.33 0.72 17.84
CA TYR A 185 19.66 0.35 16.47
C TYR A 185 18.60 0.78 15.45
N TRP A 186 17.47 1.37 15.85
CA TRP A 186 16.36 1.65 14.93
C TRP A 186 16.74 2.59 13.78
N LYS A 187 17.60 3.55 14.07
CA LYS A 187 18.12 4.48 13.07
C LYS A 187 18.99 3.79 12.02
N THR A 188 19.70 2.72 12.39
CA THR A 188 20.57 1.99 11.46
C THR A 188 19.79 1.05 10.53
N ASN A 189 18.53 0.76 10.85
CA ASN A 189 17.68 -0.03 9.96
C ASN A 189 17.35 0.80 8.71
N LEU A 190 17.73 0.28 7.54
CA LEU A 190 17.44 0.91 6.26
C LEU A 190 15.91 0.86 5.97
N ILE A 191 15.30 -0.32 6.15
CA ILE A 191 13.83 -0.50 6.21
C ILE A 191 13.40 -0.64 7.66
N ARG A 192 12.47 0.21 8.10
CA ARG A 192 11.91 0.19 9.47
C ARG A 192 10.50 -0.39 9.50
N HIS A 193 9.72 -0.04 8.49
CA HIS A 193 8.32 -0.41 8.35
C HIS A 193 8.13 -0.87 6.92
N ASN A 194 7.69 -2.11 6.77
CA ASN A 194 7.39 -2.76 5.51
C ASN A 194 5.87 -2.87 5.34
N LEU A 195 5.41 -2.85 4.10
CA LEU A 195 4.00 -3.00 3.79
C LEU A 195 3.64 -4.46 3.54
N ASP A 196 2.41 -4.81 3.93
CA ASP A 196 1.81 -6.08 3.57
C ASP A 196 1.41 -6.07 2.08
N VAL A 197 2.24 -6.73 1.27
CA VAL A 197 2.08 -6.84 -0.19
C VAL A 197 0.74 -7.48 -0.57
N MET A 198 0.25 -8.44 0.21
CA MET A 198 -1.00 -9.13 -0.08
C MET A 198 -2.21 -8.18 0.08
N HIS A 199 -2.20 -7.33 1.11
CA HIS A 199 -3.21 -6.28 1.29
C HIS A 199 -3.12 -5.21 0.20
N ILE A 200 -1.91 -4.87 -0.21
CA ILE A 200 -1.64 -3.98 -1.33
C ILE A 200 -2.27 -4.52 -2.61
N GLU A 201 -1.95 -5.76 -2.99
CA GLU A 201 -2.42 -6.37 -4.23
C GLU A 201 -3.92 -6.49 -4.25
N LYS A 202 -4.53 -6.87 -3.12
CA LYS A 202 -5.98 -6.88 -3.00
C LYS A 202 -6.57 -5.51 -3.33
N ASN A 203 -6.02 -4.43 -2.76
CA ASN A 203 -6.50 -3.10 -3.02
C ASN A 203 -6.27 -2.68 -4.49
N VAL A 204 -5.13 -3.04 -5.08
CA VAL A 204 -4.81 -2.74 -6.49
C VAL A 204 -5.79 -3.47 -7.39
N PHE A 205 -5.95 -4.77 -7.18
CA PHE A 205 -6.91 -5.62 -7.87
C PHE A 205 -8.32 -5.04 -7.78
N ASP A 206 -8.80 -4.72 -6.58
CA ASP A 206 -10.15 -4.17 -6.39
C ASP A 206 -10.33 -2.86 -7.18
N ASN A 207 -9.33 -1.96 -7.17
CA ASN A 207 -9.42 -0.72 -7.93
C ASN A 207 -9.39 -0.94 -9.44
N VAL A 208 -8.48 -1.78 -9.94
CA VAL A 208 -8.33 -2.11 -11.36
C VAL A 208 -9.59 -2.81 -11.87
N PHE A 209 -9.99 -3.89 -11.21
CA PHE A 209 -11.12 -4.72 -11.59
C PHE A 209 -12.42 -3.90 -11.58
N ASN A 210 -12.72 -3.18 -10.50
CA ASN A 210 -13.96 -2.39 -10.42
C ASN A 210 -14.01 -1.25 -11.44
N THR A 211 -12.86 -0.70 -11.84
CA THR A 211 -12.77 0.34 -12.88
C THR A 211 -13.00 -0.25 -14.27
N VAL A 212 -12.29 -1.33 -14.62
CA VAL A 212 -12.45 -2.01 -15.93
C VAL A 212 -13.86 -2.57 -16.11
N MET A 213 -14.42 -3.14 -15.04
CA MET A 213 -15.77 -3.70 -15.01
C MET A 213 -16.86 -2.65 -14.75
N ASP A 214 -16.53 -1.36 -14.62
CA ASP A 214 -17.48 -0.27 -14.37
C ASP A 214 -18.54 -0.62 -13.31
N VAL A 215 -18.05 -1.15 -12.18
CA VAL A 215 -18.91 -1.63 -11.11
C VAL A 215 -19.54 -0.44 -10.41
N LYS A 216 -20.87 -0.36 -10.43
CA LYS A 216 -21.61 0.77 -9.87
C LYS A 216 -21.24 0.99 -8.39
N GLY A 217 -20.86 2.22 -8.06
CA GLY A 217 -20.49 2.62 -6.69
C GLY A 217 -19.08 2.22 -6.25
N LYS A 218 -18.40 1.34 -7.00
CA LYS A 218 -17.01 0.92 -6.72
C LYS A 218 -16.01 1.46 -7.74
N THR A 219 -16.44 1.68 -8.97
CA THR A 219 -15.61 2.25 -10.04
C THR A 219 -15.06 3.62 -9.63
N LYS A 220 -13.78 3.82 -9.95
CA LYS A 220 -13.12 5.12 -9.80
C LYS A 220 -13.49 6.08 -10.92
N ASP A 221 -13.83 5.53 -12.10
CA ASP A 221 -14.34 6.24 -13.27
C ASP A 221 -15.73 6.85 -13.05
N ASN A 222 -15.74 8.08 -12.52
CA ASN A 222 -16.95 8.82 -12.18
C ASN A 222 -16.93 10.27 -12.70
N VAL A 223 -18.08 10.95 -12.61
CA VAL A 223 -18.27 12.32 -13.12
C VAL A 223 -17.28 13.32 -12.53
N LYS A 224 -16.94 13.22 -11.23
CA LYS A 224 -15.97 14.12 -10.59
C LYS A 224 -14.57 13.89 -11.16
N ALA A 225 -14.18 12.63 -11.37
CA ALA A 225 -12.90 12.30 -11.98
C ALA A 225 -12.77 12.85 -13.41
N HIS A 226 -13.81 12.78 -14.23
CA HIS A 226 -13.85 13.40 -15.56
C HIS A 226 -13.67 14.93 -15.52
N LEU A 227 -14.30 15.62 -14.56
CA LEU A 227 -14.11 17.06 -14.36
C LEU A 227 -12.67 17.40 -13.93
N ASP A 228 -12.09 16.60 -13.04
CA ASP A 228 -10.69 16.76 -12.65
C ASP A 228 -9.74 16.50 -13.82
N LEU A 229 -9.99 15.48 -14.64
CA LEU A 229 -9.19 15.17 -15.82
C LEU A 229 -9.17 16.31 -16.84
N GLN A 230 -10.31 16.98 -17.09
CA GLN A 230 -10.36 18.17 -17.94
C GLN A 230 -9.47 19.30 -17.39
N ASN A 231 -9.35 19.39 -16.06
CA ASN A 231 -8.48 20.38 -15.41
C ASN A 231 -7.00 19.99 -15.46
N ILE A 232 -6.65 18.71 -15.51
CA ILE A 232 -5.28 18.21 -15.33
C ILE A 232 -4.62 17.76 -16.64
N CYS A 233 -5.36 17.15 -17.55
CA CYS A 233 -4.85 16.48 -18.76
C CYS A 233 -5.43 17.06 -20.06
N ASN A 234 -4.83 16.75 -21.21
CA ASN A 234 -5.32 17.14 -22.55
C ASN A 234 -6.20 16.04 -23.20
N ARG A 235 -7.23 15.55 -22.47
CA ARG A 235 -8.03 14.37 -22.88
C ARG A 235 -9.46 14.71 -23.30
N ARG A 236 -9.59 15.38 -24.45
CA ARG A 236 -10.90 15.87 -24.95
C ARG A 236 -11.95 14.79 -25.15
N ASN A 237 -11.54 13.56 -25.48
CA ASN A 237 -12.44 12.42 -25.66
C ASN A 237 -13.08 11.92 -24.35
N LEU A 238 -12.52 12.30 -23.19
CA LEU A 238 -13.08 12.01 -21.88
C LEU A 238 -13.82 13.20 -21.25
N GLU A 239 -13.84 14.37 -21.88
CA GLU A 239 -14.58 15.50 -21.32
C GLU A 239 -16.09 15.21 -21.27
N LEU A 240 -16.77 15.71 -20.23
CA LEU A 240 -18.20 15.55 -20.11
C LEU A 240 -18.91 16.27 -21.27
N ASN A 241 -19.81 15.56 -21.94
CA ASN A 241 -20.61 16.15 -23.00
C ASN A 241 -21.91 16.71 -22.41
N GLU A 242 -22.33 17.89 -22.85
CA GLU A 242 -23.64 18.43 -22.49
C GLU A 242 -24.64 18.10 -23.60
N VAL A 243 -25.68 17.33 -23.26
CA VAL A 243 -26.77 16.99 -24.16
C VAL A 243 -28.09 17.32 -23.46
N ASN A 244 -28.85 18.25 -24.03
CA ASN A 244 -30.14 18.70 -23.48
C ASN A 244 -30.05 19.18 -22.01
N GLY A 245 -28.97 19.89 -21.65
CA GLY A 245 -28.74 20.39 -20.29
C GLY A 245 -28.35 19.32 -19.27
N LYS A 246 -28.08 18.09 -19.71
CA LYS A 246 -27.54 17.01 -18.86
C LYS A 246 -26.10 16.71 -19.25
N HIS A 247 -25.23 16.61 -18.26
CA HIS A 247 -23.88 16.11 -18.44
C HIS A 247 -23.91 14.58 -18.66
N ILE A 248 -23.29 14.13 -19.75
CA ILE A 248 -23.12 12.73 -20.11
C ILE A 248 -21.64 12.39 -20.02
N LYS A 249 -21.31 11.39 -19.18
CA LYS A 249 -19.97 10.81 -19.08
C LYS A 249 -19.70 9.96 -20.33
N PRO A 250 -18.69 10.29 -21.17
CA PRO A 250 -18.32 9.44 -22.29
C PRO A 250 -17.78 8.10 -21.77
N LYS A 251 -17.96 7.03 -22.56
CA LYS A 251 -17.39 5.72 -22.23
C LYS A 251 -15.88 5.75 -22.45
N ALA A 252 -15.11 5.42 -21.41
CA ALA A 252 -13.66 5.28 -21.52
C ALA A 252 -13.26 3.99 -22.25
N SER A 253 -12.09 4.00 -22.90
CA SER A 253 -11.57 2.86 -23.67
C SER A 253 -11.14 1.66 -22.82
N TYR A 254 -10.86 1.90 -21.54
CA TYR A 254 -10.48 0.88 -20.56
C TYR A 254 -11.68 0.24 -19.85
N THR A 255 -12.90 0.62 -20.24
CA THR A 255 -14.15 0.16 -19.61
C THR A 255 -14.89 -0.82 -20.50
N LEU A 256 -15.30 -1.96 -19.94
CA LEU A 256 -16.05 -2.98 -20.65
C LEU A 256 -17.52 -2.60 -20.87
N THR A 257 -18.09 -3.04 -21.99
CA THR A 257 -19.54 -3.00 -22.25
C THR A 257 -20.28 -3.98 -21.35
N LYS A 258 -21.62 -3.88 -21.30
CA LYS A 258 -22.45 -4.81 -20.53
C LYS A 258 -22.25 -6.27 -20.94
N ASP A 259 -22.10 -6.55 -22.24
CA ASP A 259 -21.95 -7.91 -22.77
C ASP A 259 -20.54 -8.46 -22.50
N GLU A 260 -19.50 -7.63 -22.61
CA GLU A 260 -18.13 -7.99 -22.25
C GLU A 260 -18.02 -8.27 -20.75
N ARG A 261 -18.62 -7.44 -19.88
CA ARG A 261 -18.69 -7.70 -18.43
C ARG A 261 -19.40 -9.00 -18.10
N HIS A 262 -20.51 -9.29 -18.77
CA HIS A 262 -21.21 -10.56 -18.60
C HIS A 262 -20.30 -11.74 -18.97
N THR A 263 -19.54 -11.61 -20.04
CA THR A 263 -18.61 -12.64 -20.53
C THR A 263 -17.52 -12.93 -19.49
N VAL A 264 -16.88 -11.88 -18.95
CA VAL A 264 -15.87 -12.02 -17.88
C VAL A 264 -16.45 -12.72 -16.65
N LEU A 265 -17.58 -12.24 -16.13
CA LEU A 265 -18.16 -12.80 -14.90
C LEU A 265 -18.64 -14.24 -15.09
N LYS A 266 -19.17 -14.58 -16.27
CA LYS A 266 -19.53 -15.96 -16.59
C LYS A 266 -18.29 -16.86 -16.64
N TRP A 267 -17.21 -16.39 -17.26
CA TRP A 267 -15.94 -17.12 -17.27
C TRP A 267 -15.42 -17.35 -15.85
N ILE A 268 -15.43 -16.33 -14.98
CA ILE A 268 -15.02 -16.47 -13.56
C ILE A 268 -15.93 -17.47 -12.83
N LYS A 269 -17.24 -17.45 -13.08
CA LYS A 269 -18.20 -18.37 -12.46
C LYS A 269 -17.94 -19.84 -12.83
N ASP A 270 -17.53 -20.08 -14.07
CA ASP A 270 -17.24 -21.40 -14.60
C ASP A 270 -15.77 -21.81 -14.35
N LEU A 271 -14.92 -20.89 -13.92
CA LEU A 271 -13.50 -21.14 -13.65
C LEU A 271 -13.32 -22.22 -12.57
N ARG A 272 -12.41 -23.15 -12.84
CA ARG A 272 -11.98 -24.19 -11.90
C ARG A 272 -10.48 -24.14 -11.79
N LEU A 273 -10.00 -24.03 -10.56
CA LEU A 273 -8.58 -23.97 -10.22
C LEU A 273 -8.20 -25.26 -9.46
N PRO A 274 -6.91 -25.64 -9.43
CA PRO A 274 -6.45 -26.76 -8.63
C PRO A 274 -6.83 -26.61 -7.15
N ASP A 275 -6.98 -27.73 -6.45
CA ASP A 275 -7.25 -27.72 -5.01
C ASP A 275 -6.12 -27.03 -4.24
N GLY A 276 -6.48 -26.23 -3.25
CA GLY A 276 -5.54 -25.37 -2.51
C GLY A 276 -5.01 -24.15 -3.26
N TYR A 277 -5.33 -23.96 -4.56
CA TYR A 277 -4.75 -22.85 -5.34
C TYR A 277 -5.48 -21.51 -5.16
N ALA A 278 -6.80 -21.52 -5.01
CA ALA A 278 -7.63 -20.37 -4.65
C ALA A 278 -9.00 -20.86 -4.21
N SER A 279 -9.80 -19.99 -3.58
CA SER A 279 -11.18 -20.33 -3.28
C SER A 279 -12.02 -20.45 -4.55
N ASN A 280 -13.23 -21.00 -4.43
CA ASN A 280 -14.17 -21.05 -5.54
C ASN A 280 -14.70 -19.64 -5.87
N LEU A 281 -13.98 -18.94 -6.76
CA LEU A 281 -14.28 -17.58 -7.20
C LEU A 281 -15.70 -17.42 -7.76
N GLY A 282 -16.30 -18.49 -8.28
CA GLY A 282 -17.67 -18.44 -8.79
C GLY A 282 -18.73 -18.16 -7.73
N ARG A 283 -18.42 -18.36 -6.44
CA ARG A 283 -19.28 -17.95 -5.32
C ARG A 283 -19.29 -16.44 -5.10
N CYS A 284 -18.23 -15.76 -5.53
CA CYS A 284 -18.08 -14.32 -5.39
C CYS A 284 -18.81 -13.55 -6.50
N VAL A 285 -19.21 -14.20 -7.59
CA VAL A 285 -19.78 -13.54 -8.78
C VAL A 285 -21.26 -13.20 -8.58
N ASN A 286 -21.61 -11.94 -8.80
CA ASN A 286 -22.98 -11.48 -8.96
C ASN A 286 -23.23 -11.01 -10.41
N LEU A 287 -24.09 -11.74 -11.13
CA LEU A 287 -24.42 -11.44 -12.52
C LEU A 287 -25.51 -10.37 -12.68
N ASP A 288 -26.28 -10.08 -11.63
CA ASP A 288 -27.40 -9.13 -11.70
C ASP A 288 -26.90 -7.69 -11.66
N ASP A 289 -25.86 -7.42 -10.86
CA ASP A 289 -25.24 -6.09 -10.70
C ASP A 289 -23.86 -5.97 -11.38
N TYR A 290 -23.40 -7.02 -12.06
CA TYR A 290 -22.11 -7.09 -12.75
C TYR A 290 -20.90 -6.87 -11.83
N SER A 291 -20.89 -7.51 -10.66
CA SER A 291 -19.86 -7.31 -9.65
C SER A 291 -19.34 -8.60 -9.01
N MET A 292 -18.32 -8.44 -8.15
CA MET A 292 -17.82 -9.50 -7.28
C MET A 292 -17.85 -9.07 -5.81
N HIS A 293 -18.14 -10.03 -4.92
CA HIS A 293 -18.26 -9.85 -3.48
C HIS A 293 -17.62 -11.00 -2.71
N GLY A 294 -17.02 -10.70 -1.56
CA GLY A 294 -16.51 -11.73 -0.64
C GLY A 294 -15.26 -12.46 -1.10
N MET A 295 -14.48 -11.88 -2.03
CA MET A 295 -13.14 -12.41 -2.35
C MET A 295 -12.20 -12.19 -1.15
N LYS A 296 -11.43 -13.22 -0.80
CA LYS A 296 -10.36 -13.11 0.20
C LYS A 296 -9.12 -12.45 -0.42
N SER A 297 -8.21 -11.92 0.42
CA SER A 297 -6.96 -11.30 -0.06
C SER A 297 -6.15 -12.23 -0.95
N HIS A 298 -6.02 -13.50 -0.56
CA HIS A 298 -5.37 -14.54 -1.37
C HIS A 298 -6.03 -14.75 -2.75
N ASP A 299 -7.37 -14.71 -2.82
CA ASP A 299 -8.08 -14.83 -4.10
C ASP A 299 -7.77 -13.66 -5.03
N CYS A 300 -7.70 -12.45 -4.47
CA CYS A 300 -7.33 -11.25 -5.21
C CYS A 300 -5.88 -11.29 -5.68
N HIS A 301 -4.95 -11.77 -4.83
CA HIS A 301 -3.54 -12.00 -5.16
C HIS A 301 -3.40 -12.95 -6.37
N VAL A 302 -4.00 -14.14 -6.31
CA VAL A 302 -4.00 -15.11 -7.43
C VAL A 302 -4.60 -14.50 -8.69
N PHE A 303 -5.69 -13.73 -8.56
CA PHE A 303 -6.30 -13.08 -9.72
C PHE A 303 -5.35 -12.04 -10.33
N MET A 304 -4.76 -11.19 -9.50
CA MET A 304 -3.86 -10.12 -9.90
C MET A 304 -2.64 -10.65 -10.65
N GLU A 305 -2.00 -11.70 -10.13
CA GLU A 305 -0.78 -12.26 -10.72
C GLU A 305 -1.00 -13.11 -11.98
N ARG A 306 -2.16 -13.76 -12.10
CA ARG A 306 -2.34 -14.87 -13.06
C ARG A 306 -3.53 -14.70 -13.97
N LEU A 307 -4.61 -14.11 -13.47
CA LEU A 307 -5.90 -14.12 -14.17
C LEU A 307 -6.19 -12.78 -14.86
N ILE A 308 -5.64 -11.64 -14.41
CA ILE A 308 -5.82 -10.34 -15.06
C ILE A 308 -5.50 -10.37 -16.56
N PRO A 309 -4.33 -10.90 -17.02
CA PRO A 309 -4.02 -10.92 -18.44
C PRO A 309 -4.98 -11.81 -19.23
N LEU A 310 -5.48 -12.89 -18.63
CA LEU A 310 -6.40 -13.83 -19.28
C LEU A 310 -7.82 -13.29 -19.34
N ALA A 311 -8.28 -12.64 -18.27
CA ALA A 311 -9.63 -12.12 -18.12
C ALA A 311 -9.97 -11.04 -19.17
N PHE A 312 -8.96 -10.28 -19.61
CA PHE A 312 -9.18 -9.07 -20.42
C PHE A 312 -8.56 -9.07 -21.83
N ARG A 313 -7.81 -10.11 -22.22
CA ARG A 313 -7.00 -10.17 -23.47
C ARG A 313 -7.72 -9.74 -24.74
N ASP A 314 -8.95 -10.23 -24.94
CA ASP A 314 -9.71 -9.99 -26.17
C ASP A 314 -10.81 -8.92 -25.99
N LEU A 315 -10.86 -8.27 -24.83
CA LEU A 315 -11.93 -7.34 -24.44
C LEU A 315 -11.45 -5.90 -24.31
N LEU A 316 -10.16 -5.69 -24.06
CA LEU A 316 -9.55 -4.38 -23.94
C LEU A 316 -8.68 -4.04 -25.15
N PRO A 317 -8.55 -2.75 -25.52
CA PRO A 317 -7.53 -2.31 -26.46
C PRO A 317 -6.13 -2.78 -26.04
N GLU A 318 -5.29 -3.11 -27.01
CA GLU A 318 -3.95 -3.67 -26.79
C GLU A 318 -3.10 -2.82 -25.84
N SER A 319 -3.16 -1.48 -25.95
CA SER A 319 -2.44 -0.58 -25.05
C SER A 319 -2.89 -0.66 -23.60
N VAL A 320 -4.18 -0.84 -23.34
CA VAL A 320 -4.75 -1.00 -21.99
C VAL A 320 -4.37 -2.37 -21.42
N TRP A 321 -4.56 -3.41 -22.24
CA TRP A 321 -4.29 -4.78 -21.84
C TRP A 321 -2.80 -5.01 -21.55
N ASN A 322 -1.90 -4.44 -22.34
CA ASN A 322 -0.45 -4.52 -22.09
C ASN A 322 -0.09 -3.92 -20.74
N GLY A 323 -0.59 -2.71 -20.40
CA GLY A 323 -0.31 -2.10 -19.10
C GLY A 323 -0.81 -2.95 -17.92
N LEU A 324 -2.02 -3.53 -18.02
CA LEU A 324 -2.51 -4.46 -17.00
C LEU A 324 -1.69 -5.74 -16.91
N THR A 325 -1.18 -6.22 -18.04
CA THR A 325 -0.37 -7.43 -18.11
C THR A 325 1.00 -7.21 -17.50
N GLU A 326 1.63 -6.06 -17.76
CA GLU A 326 2.90 -5.67 -17.14
C GLU A 326 2.73 -5.50 -15.62
N LEU A 327 1.64 -4.87 -15.17
CA LEU A 327 1.34 -4.76 -13.73
C LEU A 327 1.15 -6.14 -13.07
N SER A 328 0.43 -7.04 -13.74
CA SER A 328 0.25 -8.43 -13.29
C SER A 328 1.57 -9.20 -13.20
N GLN A 329 2.45 -9.01 -14.19
CA GLN A 329 3.78 -9.62 -14.21
C GLN A 329 4.70 -9.05 -13.14
N PHE A 330 4.62 -7.75 -12.86
CA PHE A 330 5.36 -7.12 -11.78
C PHE A 330 5.04 -7.77 -10.43
N PHE A 331 3.75 -7.85 -10.06
CA PHE A 331 3.34 -8.47 -8.80
C PHE A 331 3.74 -9.94 -8.73
N ARG A 332 3.56 -10.68 -9.82
CA ARG A 332 3.99 -12.07 -9.90
C ARG A 332 5.49 -12.26 -9.70
N ALA A 333 6.30 -11.32 -10.17
CA ALA A 333 7.74 -11.38 -10.00
C ALA A 333 8.15 -10.94 -8.58
N LEU A 334 7.52 -9.90 -8.04
CA LEU A 334 7.71 -9.44 -6.66
C LEU A 334 7.40 -10.52 -5.63
N CYS A 335 6.32 -11.27 -5.83
CA CYS A 335 5.87 -12.35 -4.95
C CYS A 335 6.48 -13.73 -5.32
N SER A 336 7.57 -13.75 -6.07
CA SER A 336 8.26 -14.99 -6.42
C SER A 336 8.87 -15.64 -5.18
N THR A 337 8.74 -16.97 -5.08
CA THR A 337 9.35 -17.77 -3.99
C THR A 337 10.88 -17.75 -4.03
N VAL A 338 11.47 -17.32 -5.15
CA VAL A 338 12.91 -17.15 -5.33
C VAL A 338 13.13 -15.82 -6.02
N LEU A 339 13.93 -14.96 -5.40
CA LEU A 339 14.33 -13.66 -5.92
C LEU A 339 15.86 -13.59 -5.94
N SER A 340 16.42 -13.10 -7.05
CA SER A 340 17.84 -12.75 -7.13
C SER A 340 18.02 -11.23 -7.06
N GLU A 341 19.22 -10.77 -6.69
CA GLU A 341 19.57 -9.34 -6.69
C GLU A 341 19.34 -8.70 -8.08
N SER A 342 19.61 -9.45 -9.17
CA SER A 342 19.34 -8.96 -10.53
C SER A 342 17.85 -8.83 -10.84
N ASP A 343 17.02 -9.71 -10.28
CA ASP A 343 15.56 -9.61 -10.43
C ASP A 343 15.05 -8.36 -9.70
N MET A 344 15.56 -8.09 -8.49
CA MET A 344 15.21 -6.91 -7.69
C MET A 344 15.55 -5.61 -8.42
N LYS A 345 16.76 -5.47 -8.97
CA LYS A 345 17.14 -4.30 -9.80
C LYS A 345 16.25 -4.14 -11.03
N THR A 346 15.89 -5.26 -11.65
CA THR A 346 14.99 -5.25 -12.80
C THR A 346 13.58 -4.80 -12.40
N LEU A 347 13.10 -5.20 -11.22
CA LEU A 347 11.81 -4.76 -10.69
C LEU A 347 11.81 -3.27 -10.36
N GLU A 348 12.87 -2.77 -9.74
CA GLU A 348 13.10 -1.34 -9.45
C GLU A 348 13.02 -0.48 -10.73
N GLU A 349 13.81 -0.84 -11.75
CA GLU A 349 13.83 -0.08 -12.99
C GLU A 349 12.49 -0.14 -13.75
N ASN A 350 11.87 -1.33 -13.80
CA ASN A 350 10.69 -1.55 -14.63
C ASN A 350 9.42 -0.99 -14.04
N ILE A 351 9.29 -0.86 -12.72
CA ILE A 351 7.99 -0.47 -12.15
C ILE A 351 7.64 0.98 -12.43
N VAL A 352 8.62 1.90 -12.41
CA VAL A 352 8.40 3.30 -12.81
C VAL A 352 7.99 3.38 -14.28
N ILE A 353 8.55 2.51 -15.12
CA ILE A 353 8.20 2.41 -16.54
C ILE A 353 6.81 1.80 -16.70
N THR A 354 6.50 0.69 -16.03
CA THR A 354 5.22 -0.04 -16.06
C THR A 354 4.05 0.84 -15.65
N LEU A 355 4.27 1.74 -14.69
CA LEU A 355 3.26 2.71 -14.26
C LEU A 355 2.92 3.76 -15.31
N SER A 356 3.85 4.09 -16.18
CA SER A 356 3.68 5.19 -17.12
C SER A 356 2.60 4.92 -18.19
N PRO A 357 2.57 3.74 -18.86
CA PRO A 357 1.45 3.34 -19.69
C PRO A 357 0.14 3.27 -18.92
N LEU A 358 0.16 2.82 -17.66
CA LEU A 358 -1.05 2.82 -16.83
C LEU A 358 -1.55 4.25 -16.60
N GLU A 359 -0.72 5.24 -16.29
CA GLU A 359 -1.21 6.62 -16.14
C GLU A 359 -1.63 7.27 -17.47
N GLU A 360 -0.98 6.89 -18.57
CA GLU A 360 -1.34 7.31 -19.93
C GLU A 360 -2.72 6.73 -20.34
N VAL A 361 -2.99 5.48 -19.97
CA VAL A 361 -4.14 4.69 -20.46
C VAL A 361 -5.26 4.53 -19.43
N TYR A 362 -4.95 4.24 -18.17
CA TYR A 362 -5.86 4.35 -17.02
C TYR A 362 -5.94 5.80 -16.58
N GLN A 363 -6.89 6.47 -17.22
CA GLN A 363 -6.95 7.92 -17.25
C GLN A 363 -7.62 8.49 -16.00
N GLU A 364 -7.30 8.02 -14.80
CA GLU A 364 -8.03 8.29 -13.56
C GLU A 364 -7.11 8.93 -12.50
N PRO A 365 -7.38 10.16 -12.01
CA PRO A 365 -6.59 10.78 -10.94
C PRO A 365 -6.78 10.12 -9.56
N SER A 366 -7.64 9.10 -9.46
CA SER A 366 -7.99 8.43 -8.20
C SER A 366 -7.53 6.97 -8.10
N SER A 367 -7.24 6.31 -9.24
CA SER A 367 -6.48 5.04 -9.27
C SER A 367 -5.00 5.25 -8.92
N SER A 368 -4.49 6.46 -9.14
CA SER A 368 -3.10 6.85 -8.84
C SER A 368 -2.76 6.90 -7.35
N ASN A 369 -3.75 6.95 -6.46
CA ASN A 369 -3.49 6.98 -5.02
C ASN A 369 -3.00 5.65 -4.45
N LEU A 370 -3.42 4.54 -5.05
CA LEU A 370 -3.06 3.22 -4.55
C LEU A 370 -1.80 2.70 -5.24
N ALA A 371 -1.69 2.86 -6.56
CA ALA A 371 -0.49 2.50 -7.28
C ALA A 371 0.73 3.32 -6.81
N ARG A 372 0.57 4.61 -6.49
CA ARG A 372 1.74 5.45 -6.19
C ARG A 372 2.25 5.37 -4.76
N VAL A 373 1.38 5.25 -3.76
CA VAL A 373 1.82 4.99 -2.38
C VAL A 373 2.52 3.65 -2.28
N VAL A 374 1.93 2.64 -2.93
CA VAL A 374 2.43 1.28 -2.94
C VAL A 374 3.73 1.20 -3.71
N LEU A 375 3.80 1.76 -4.90
CA LEU A 375 4.96 1.54 -5.76
C LEU A 375 6.11 2.48 -5.42
N ASP A 376 5.87 3.70 -4.90
CA ASP A 376 6.95 4.48 -4.28
C ASP A 376 7.51 3.69 -3.07
N HIS A 377 6.66 3.11 -2.20
CA HIS A 377 7.10 2.31 -1.05
C HIS A 377 7.76 0.97 -1.42
N GLU A 378 7.25 0.25 -2.43
CA GLU A 378 7.80 -1.03 -2.89
C GLU A 378 9.09 -0.82 -3.69
N LEU A 379 9.19 0.23 -4.51
CA LEU A 379 10.49 0.70 -5.05
C LEU A 379 11.48 0.90 -3.92
N ASP A 380 11.06 1.63 -2.88
CA ASP A 380 11.94 1.95 -1.77
C ASP A 380 12.36 0.71 -0.96
N ASN A 381 11.46 -0.27 -0.80
CA ASN A 381 11.77 -1.59 -0.21
C ASN A 381 12.74 -2.39 -1.09
N ILE A 382 12.55 -2.41 -2.41
CA ILE A 382 13.37 -3.18 -3.36
C ILE A 382 14.81 -2.64 -3.40
N ASP A 383 15.00 -1.32 -3.43
CA ASP A 383 16.34 -0.70 -3.43
C ASP A 383 17.10 -1.05 -2.14
N ILE A 384 16.40 -0.98 -1.01
CA ILE A 384 17.01 -1.26 0.28
C ILE A 384 17.29 -2.76 0.44
N LEU A 385 16.40 -3.63 -0.02
CA LEU A 385 16.65 -5.08 -0.03
C LEU A 385 17.84 -5.46 -0.92
N THR A 386 18.05 -4.71 -2.00
CA THR A 386 19.21 -4.83 -2.89
C THR A 386 20.50 -4.39 -2.17
N ASP A 387 20.47 -3.25 -1.47
CA ASP A 387 21.60 -2.77 -0.66
C ASP A 387 21.93 -3.69 0.53
N VAL A 388 20.92 -4.28 1.18
CA VAL A 388 21.10 -5.28 2.25
C VAL A 388 21.80 -6.53 1.69
N HIS A 389 21.36 -7.05 0.54
CA HIS A 389 22.04 -8.19 -0.11
C HIS A 389 23.49 -7.87 -0.49
N ARG A 390 23.76 -6.65 -0.97
CA ARG A 390 25.12 -6.20 -1.29
C ARG A 390 26.02 -6.15 -0.05
N GLN A 391 25.49 -5.69 1.09
CA GLN A 391 26.23 -5.67 2.35
C GLN A 391 26.49 -7.09 2.87
N GLU A 392 25.57 -8.05 2.66
CA GLU A 392 25.79 -9.46 3.02
C GLU A 392 26.88 -10.13 2.16
N GLU A 393 27.00 -9.78 0.87
CA GLU A 393 28.06 -10.30 -0.02
C GLU A 393 29.45 -9.69 0.23
N GLU A 394 29.52 -8.44 0.72
CA GLU A 394 30.79 -7.76 1.02
C GLU A 394 31.41 -8.17 2.37
N VAL A 395 30.67 -8.90 3.22
CA VAL A 395 31.22 -9.48 4.46
C VAL A 395 32.05 -10.72 4.13
N ASN A 396 33.36 -10.66 4.38
CA ASN A 396 34.26 -11.79 4.23
C ASN A 396 33.80 -12.97 5.12
N PRO A 397 33.42 -14.14 4.56
CA PRO A 397 32.92 -15.27 5.34
C PRO A 397 33.95 -15.81 6.35
N ASP A 398 35.24 -15.49 6.20
CA ASP A 398 36.30 -15.86 7.12
C ASP A 398 36.46 -14.91 8.34
N GLU A 399 35.81 -13.73 8.36
CA GLU A 399 35.81 -12.79 9.50
C GLU A 399 34.57 -12.93 10.40
N LEU A 400 33.52 -13.63 9.94
CA LEU A 400 32.40 -14.05 10.77
C LEU A 400 32.73 -15.36 11.47
N HIS A 401 33.12 -15.28 12.74
CA HIS A 401 33.09 -16.46 13.61
C HIS A 401 31.64 -16.99 13.63
N PRO A 402 31.36 -18.25 13.20
CA PRO A 402 30.01 -18.73 13.08
C PRO A 402 29.49 -19.08 14.49
N GLN A 403 28.86 -18.13 15.15
CA GLN A 403 27.82 -18.43 16.13
C GLN A 403 26.50 -18.31 15.39
N GLY A 404 26.06 -19.45 14.85
CA GLY A 404 24.88 -19.57 13.98
C GLY A 404 23.71 -18.71 14.45
N MET A 405 23.39 -17.73 13.61
CA MET A 405 22.16 -16.98 13.62
C MET A 405 21.33 -17.59 12.50
N GLU A 406 20.38 -18.46 12.84
CA GLU A 406 19.35 -18.86 11.90
C GLU A 406 18.37 -17.69 11.78
N LEU A 407 18.22 -17.15 10.57
CA LEU A 407 17.15 -16.24 10.22
C LEU A 407 15.86 -17.08 10.14
N GLU A 408 15.07 -17.08 11.20
CA GLU A 408 13.67 -17.52 11.12
C GLU A 408 12.85 -16.36 10.54
N GLN A 409 12.57 -16.42 9.23
CA GLN A 409 11.44 -15.71 8.64
C GLN A 409 10.19 -16.55 8.92
N GLU A 410 9.26 -15.99 9.70
CA GLU A 410 7.93 -16.58 9.90
C GLU A 410 7.06 -16.22 8.68
N ASP A 411 6.95 -17.16 7.73
CA ASP A 411 5.94 -17.14 6.69
C ASP A 411 4.58 -17.53 7.30
N GLU A 412 3.70 -16.54 7.52
CA GLU A 412 2.28 -16.80 7.73
C GLU A 412 1.57 -16.97 6.38
N SER A 413 1.69 -18.16 5.81
CA SER A 413 0.68 -18.68 4.90
C SER A 413 0.30 -20.09 5.32
N ASP A 414 -1.00 -20.26 5.53
CA ASP A 414 -1.73 -21.49 5.82
C ASP A 414 -1.91 -21.91 7.30
N GLU A 415 -3.18 -22.22 7.58
CA GLU A 415 -3.73 -22.97 8.73
C GLU A 415 -4.19 -22.18 9.98
N LEU A 416 -5.40 -21.60 9.89
CA LEU A 416 -6.33 -21.53 11.02
C LEU A 416 -7.75 -21.95 10.56
N GLU A 417 -7.95 -23.24 10.34
CA GLU A 417 -9.27 -23.88 10.52
C GLU A 417 -9.19 -24.78 11.75
N GLU A 418 -9.88 -24.41 12.82
CA GLU A 418 -10.91 -25.26 13.43
C GLU A 418 -11.52 -24.60 14.70
N GLY A 419 -12.85 -24.52 14.72
CA GLY A 419 -13.63 -24.70 15.95
C GLY A 419 -14.04 -23.45 16.73
N PHE A 420 -14.99 -22.66 16.21
CA PHE A 420 -15.92 -21.93 17.08
C PHE A 420 -17.37 -22.30 16.75
N VAL A 421 -18.01 -22.93 17.73
CA VAL A 421 -19.43 -23.30 17.74
C VAL A 421 -20.26 -22.03 17.92
N GLU A 422 -21.20 -21.77 17.01
CA GLU A 422 -22.17 -20.68 17.10
C GLU A 422 -23.09 -20.83 18.33
N PRO A 423 -23.42 -19.73 19.03
CA PRO A 423 -24.69 -19.61 19.73
C PRO A 423 -25.70 -18.85 18.87
N ASN A 424 -26.87 -19.46 18.73
CA ASN A 424 -28.07 -19.01 18.02
C ASN A 424 -28.52 -17.57 18.34
N ASP A 425 -29.03 -16.92 17.29
CA ASP A 425 -30.16 -15.98 17.20
C ASP A 425 -30.66 -15.33 18.52
N GLU A 426 -30.29 -14.06 18.72
CA GLU A 426 -31.22 -13.07 19.27
C GLU A 426 -31.25 -11.83 18.35
N GLN A 427 -32.45 -11.54 17.87
CA GLN A 427 -32.80 -10.39 17.04
C GLN A 427 -32.36 -9.07 17.69
N LEU A 428 -31.56 -8.27 16.99
CA LEU A 428 -31.47 -6.84 17.24
C LEU A 428 -31.70 -6.07 15.95
N VAL A 429 -32.71 -5.22 16.07
CA VAL A 429 -33.39 -4.38 15.09
C VAL A 429 -32.42 -3.41 14.41
N GLU A 430 -32.60 -3.26 13.10
CA GLU A 430 -32.04 -2.21 12.26
C GLU A 430 -32.38 -0.82 12.83
N GLU A 431 -31.37 -0.02 13.16
CA GLU A 431 -31.49 1.44 13.18
C GLU A 431 -30.53 2.01 12.13
N GLU A 432 -31.13 2.63 11.11
CA GLU A 432 -30.48 3.48 10.13
C GLU A 432 -29.78 4.64 10.85
N SER A 433 -28.48 4.81 10.63
CA SER A 433 -27.80 6.09 10.88
C SER A 433 -27.06 6.51 9.62
N GLY A 434 -27.75 7.30 8.79
CA GLY A 434 -27.09 8.28 7.96
C GLY A 434 -26.52 9.38 8.86
N ASP A 435 -25.29 9.79 8.58
CA ASP A 435 -24.85 11.18 8.57
C ASP A 435 -23.39 11.20 8.08
N GLU A 436 -23.24 11.59 6.81
CA GLU A 436 -22.00 12.08 6.23
C GLU A 436 -21.74 13.48 6.80
N ASP A 437 -20.81 13.63 7.74
CA ASP A 437 -20.34 14.96 8.14
C ASP A 437 -19.31 15.48 7.12
N ASP A 438 -19.87 16.16 6.13
CA ASP A 438 -19.23 17.02 5.14
C ASP A 438 -18.81 18.34 5.82
N LEU A 439 -17.54 18.48 6.22
CA LEU A 439 -17.02 19.77 6.70
C LEU A 439 -16.57 20.63 5.53
N THR A 440 -17.54 21.28 4.88
CA THR A 440 -17.31 22.44 4.01
C THR A 440 -17.14 23.70 4.87
N PHE A 441 -15.98 24.35 4.81
CA PHE A 441 -15.81 25.72 5.32
C PHE A 441 -15.67 26.69 4.14
N SER A 442 -16.70 27.52 3.96
CA SER A 442 -16.70 28.68 3.08
C SER A 442 -16.20 29.91 3.83
N ASP A 443 -15.08 30.48 3.39
CA ASP A 443 -14.66 31.83 3.73
C ASP A 443 -15.48 32.83 2.90
N SER A 444 -16.22 33.70 3.56
CA SER A 444 -16.73 34.94 2.97
C SER A 444 -16.49 36.09 3.93
N SER A 445 -15.42 36.83 3.67
CA SER A 445 -15.08 38.11 4.27
C SER A 445 -15.54 39.25 3.36
N SER A 446 -16.53 40.00 3.83
CA SER A 446 -16.86 41.39 3.47
C SER A 446 -17.82 41.87 4.56
N GLY A 447 -17.57 42.88 5.38
CA GLY A 447 -17.03 44.20 5.07
C GLY A 447 -18.12 45.21 5.43
N ASN A 448 -17.91 45.92 6.54
CA ASN A 448 -18.76 46.90 7.24
C ASN A 448 -19.86 46.39 8.18
#